data_AF-A0A1G6QXM1-F1
#
_entry.id   AF-A0A1G6QXM1-F1
#
_cell.length_a   1.000
_cell.length_b   1.000
_cell.length_c   1.000
_cell.angle_alpha   90.00
_cell.angle_beta   90.00
_cell.angle_gamma   90.00
#
_symmetry.space_group_name_H-M   'P 1'
#
loop_
_entity.id
_entity.type
_entity.pdbx_description
1 polymer ?
#
loop_
_entity_poly.entity_id
_entity_poly.type
_entity_poly.pdbx_seq_one_letter_code
_entity_poly.pdbx_strand_id
1 'polypeptide(L)'
;MSLPIKLICRKNRVHADGTCSVFVQYCCNENQKPLFGTDVKISPIYWDSGSRCISERLPANHGDYNELNDELRACLKFIQWLYYGCFGLQLR
;
A
#
# COMPACT_ATOMS: atom_id res chain seq x y z
N MET A 1 -12.89 -9.81 10.55
CA MET A 1 -13.05 -8.35 10.39
C MET A 1 -12.02 -7.87 9.38
N SER A 2 -12.40 -7.79 8.09
CA SER A 2 -11.46 -7.29 7.06
C SER A 2 -11.49 -5.77 7.12
N LEU A 3 -10.36 -5.17 7.50
CA LEU A 3 -10.22 -3.72 7.49
C LEU A 3 -10.49 -3.20 6.06
N PRO A 4 -11.18 -2.05 5.92
CA PRO A 4 -11.45 -1.45 4.62
C PRO A 4 -10.19 -0.74 4.11
N ILE A 5 -9.01 -1.36 4.22
CA ILE A 5 -7.73 -0.80 3.78
C ILE A 5 -6.97 -1.90 3.08
N LYS A 6 -6.43 -1.60 1.90
CA LYS A 6 -5.63 -2.54 1.12
C LYS A 6 -4.48 -1.84 0.42
N LEU A 7 -3.32 -2.50 0.39
CA LEU A 7 -2.25 -2.12 -0.52
C LEU A 7 -2.61 -2.55 -1.93
N ILE A 8 -2.38 -1.66 -2.89
CA ILE A 8 -2.58 -1.92 -4.31
C ILE A 8 -1.32 -1.51 -5.07
N CYS A 9 -0.85 -2.43 -5.91
CA CYS A 9 0.16 -2.13 -6.91
C CYS A 9 -0.53 -2.10 -8.27
N ARG A 10 -0.46 -0.96 -8.96
CA ARG A 10 -1.06 -0.83 -10.30
C ARG A 10 -0.11 -1.41 -11.34
N LYS A 11 -0.20 -2.71 -11.57
CA LYS A 11 0.59 -3.43 -12.59
C LYS A 11 0.43 -2.84 -14.01
N ASN A 12 -0.70 -2.19 -14.30
CA ASN A 12 -0.96 -1.53 -15.58
C ASN A 12 -0.29 -0.15 -15.71
N ARG A 13 0.27 0.41 -14.64
CA ARG A 13 0.92 1.73 -14.64
C ARG A 13 2.37 1.58 -14.19
N VAL A 14 3.16 0.95 -15.05
CA VAL A 14 4.60 0.79 -14.89
C VAL A 14 5.29 2.08 -15.34
N HIS A 15 6.26 2.56 -14.56
CA HIS A 15 7.16 3.63 -15.00
C HIS A 15 8.04 3.14 -16.16
N ALA A 16 8.65 4.10 -16.87
CA ALA A 16 9.61 3.81 -17.95
C ALA A 16 10.77 2.90 -17.51
N ASP A 17 11.08 2.91 -16.20
CA ASP A 17 12.11 2.10 -15.56
C ASP A 17 11.69 0.64 -15.28
N GLY A 18 10.45 0.26 -15.57
CA GLY A 18 9.92 -1.09 -15.28
C GLY A 18 9.41 -1.27 -13.84
N THR A 19 9.45 -0.22 -13.01
CA THR A 19 8.95 -0.21 -11.63
C THR A 19 7.50 0.28 -11.52
N CYS A 20 6.78 -0.14 -10.49
CA CYS A 20 5.42 0.34 -10.17
C CYS A 20 5.40 0.98 -8.79
N SER A 21 4.65 2.06 -8.63
CA SER A 21 4.41 2.64 -7.31
C SER A 21 3.34 1.85 -6.55
N VAL A 22 3.61 1.57 -5.29
CA VAL A 22 2.61 0.99 -4.38
C VAL A 22 1.74 2.10 -3.82
N PHE A 23 0.45 1.82 -3.67
CA PHE A 23 -0.51 2.76 -3.09
C PHE A 23 -1.30 2.07 -1.98
N VAL A 24 -1.67 2.82 -0.95
CA VAL A 24 -2.64 2.38 0.04
C VAL A 24 -4.02 2.87 -0.37
N GLN A 25 -4.98 1.97 -0.51
CA GLN A 25 -6.36 2.30 -0.83
C GLN A 25 -7.27 2.07 0.38
N TYR A 26 -7.97 3.11 0.79
CA TYR A 26 -9.05 3.04 1.77
C TYR A 26 -10.38 2.76 1.05
N CYS A 27 -11.10 1.72 1.46
CA CYS A 27 -12.29 1.14 0.81
C CYS A 27 -13.53 1.18 1.73
N CYS A 28 -13.60 2.09 2.70
CA CYS A 28 -14.72 2.08 3.66
C CYS A 28 -16.01 2.67 3.06
N ASN A 29 -15.87 3.63 2.13
CA ASN A 29 -17.00 4.26 1.45
C ASN A 29 -17.01 3.87 -0.03
N GLU A 30 -18.15 3.42 -0.56
CA GLU A 30 -18.29 3.08 -1.99
C GLU A 30 -18.12 4.31 -2.89
N ASN A 31 -18.50 5.49 -2.39
CA ASN A 31 -18.41 6.77 -3.09
C ASN A 31 -17.01 7.42 -3.03
N GLN A 32 -16.20 7.10 -2.04
CA GLN A 32 -14.87 7.72 -1.86
C GLN A 32 -13.86 6.63 -1.49
N LYS A 33 -13.01 6.30 -2.48
CA LYS A 33 -11.92 5.33 -2.34
C LYS A 33 -10.58 6.05 -2.45
N PRO A 34 -10.17 6.83 -1.43
CA PRO A 34 -8.95 7.61 -1.50
C PRO A 34 -7.75 6.66 -1.66
N LEU A 35 -6.86 7.05 -2.58
CA LEU A 35 -5.57 6.41 -2.81
C LEU A 35 -4.50 7.29 -2.19
N PHE A 36 -3.69 6.69 -1.34
CA PHE A 36 -2.49 7.29 -0.78
C PHE A 36 -1.28 6.75 -1.54
N GLY A 37 -0.51 7.67 -2.13
CA GLY A 37 0.79 7.34 -2.71
C GLY A 37 1.75 6.96 -1.60
N THR A 38 2.50 5.89 -1.82
CA THR A 38 3.71 5.60 -1.04
C THR A 38 4.92 5.89 -1.92
N ASP A 39 6.05 6.24 -1.31
CA ASP A 39 7.31 6.45 -2.02
C ASP A 39 7.97 5.13 -2.47
N VAL A 40 7.38 3.99 -2.10
CA VAL A 40 7.85 2.66 -2.46
C VAL A 40 7.57 2.37 -3.94
N LYS A 41 8.64 2.24 -4.71
CA LYS A 41 8.63 1.85 -6.12
C LYS A 41 9.25 0.47 -6.27
N ILE A 42 8.44 -0.50 -6.66
CA ILE A 42 8.87 -1.89 -6.82
C ILE A 42 8.32 -2.45 -8.13
N SER A 43 9.11 -3.28 -8.80
CA SER A 43 8.67 -3.91 -10.04
C SER A 43 7.48 -4.84 -9.77
N PRO A 44 6.48 -4.86 -10.65
CA PRO A 44 5.25 -5.64 -10.43
C PRO A 44 5.50 -7.15 -10.39
N ILE A 45 6.66 -7.60 -10.86
CA ILE A 45 7.16 -8.99 -10.76
C ILE A 45 7.46 -9.41 -9.32
N TYR A 46 7.84 -8.46 -8.46
CA TYR A 46 8.14 -8.70 -7.05
C TYR A 46 6.94 -8.40 -6.14
N TRP A 47 5.80 -7.99 -6.70
CA TRP A 47 4.60 -7.73 -5.92
C TRP A 47 3.72 -8.97 -5.81
N ASP A 48 3.51 -9.46 -4.60
CA ASP A 48 2.57 -10.53 -4.34
C ASP A 48 1.15 -9.97 -4.19
N SER A 49 0.29 -10.19 -5.19
CA SER A 49 -1.07 -9.65 -5.17
C SER A 49 -2.00 -10.37 -4.19
N GLY A 50 -1.68 -11.62 -3.80
CA GLY A 50 -2.46 -12.39 -2.82
C GLY A 50 -2.26 -11.85 -1.41
N SER A 51 -1.00 -11.75 -1.01
CA SER A 51 -0.54 -11.31 0.32
C SER A 51 -0.44 -9.78 0.42
N ARG A 52 -0.45 -9.07 -0.71
CA ARG A 52 -0.29 -7.61 -0.83
C ARG A 52 1.00 -7.12 -0.18
N CYS A 53 2.07 -7.87 -0.39
CA CYS A 53 3.40 -7.62 0.15
C CYS A 53 4.44 -7.70 -0.98
N ILE A 54 5.62 -7.13 -0.71
CA ILE A 54 6.78 -7.29 -1.57
C ILE A 54 7.38 -8.67 -1.30
N SER A 55 7.65 -9.41 -2.37
CA SER A 55 8.26 -10.73 -2.33
C SER A 55 9.72 -10.63 -1.88
N GLU A 56 10.17 -11.63 -1.10
CA GLU A 56 11.56 -11.83 -0.71
C GLU A 56 12.52 -11.99 -1.91
N ARG A 57 11.99 -12.23 -3.11
CA ARG A 57 12.76 -12.32 -4.36
C ARG A 57 13.30 -10.96 -4.83
N LEU A 58 12.99 -9.87 -4.12
CA LEU A 58 13.52 -8.56 -4.43
C LEU A 58 15.06 -8.59 -4.33
N PRO A 59 15.80 -8.21 -5.39
CA PRO A 59 17.24 -8.13 -5.31
C PRO A 59 17.67 -7.03 -4.34
N ALA A 60 18.72 -7.29 -3.55
CA ALA A 60 19.25 -6.36 -2.54
C ALA A 60 19.62 -4.96 -3.11
N ASN A 61 19.88 -4.88 -4.42
CA ASN A 61 20.12 -3.61 -5.11
C ASN A 61 18.92 -2.63 -5.07
N HIS A 62 17.70 -3.15 -4.88
CA HIS A 62 16.49 -2.35 -4.72
C HIS A 62 16.14 -2.09 -3.24
N GLY A 63 16.98 -2.54 -2.30
CA GLY A 63 16.77 -2.45 -0.86
C GLY A 63 16.28 -3.75 -0.23
N ASP A 64 16.04 -3.70 1.08
CA ASP A 64 15.55 -4.83 1.86
C ASP A 64 14.03 -4.96 1.76
N TYR A 65 13.55 -6.10 1.24
CA TYR A 65 12.12 -6.37 1.13
C TYR A 65 11.40 -6.31 2.49
N ASN A 66 12.09 -6.65 3.58
CA ASN A 66 11.53 -6.61 4.92
C ASN A 66 11.31 -5.18 5.40
N GLU A 67 12.28 -4.30 5.22
CA GLU A 67 12.15 -2.88 5.57
C GLU A 67 11.03 -2.22 4.76
N LEU A 68 11.00 -2.44 3.45
CA LEU A 68 9.94 -1.89 2.59
C LEU A 68 8.55 -2.40 2.98
N ASN A 69 8.43 -3.68 3.33
CA ASN A 69 7.17 -4.23 3.83
C ASN A 69 6.79 -3.63 5.20
N ASP A 70 7.76 -3.36 6.06
CA ASP A 70 7.51 -2.72 7.35
C ASP A 70 7.04 -1.28 7.18
N GLU A 71 7.68 -0.50 6.30
CA GLU A 71 7.24 0.85 5.93
C GLU A 71 5.81 0.86 5.38
N LEU A 72 5.49 -0.06 4.45
CA LEU A 72 4.14 -0.18 3.91
C LEU A 72 3.12 -0.53 5.01
N ARG A 73 3.47 -1.38 5.97
CA ARG A 73 2.65 -1.70 7.14
C ARG A 73 2.50 -0.52 8.08
N ALA A 74 3.54 0.28 8.28
CA ALA A 74 3.49 1.51 9.05
C ALA A 74 2.56 2.54 8.39
N CYS A 75 2.68 2.76 7.08
CA CYS A 75 1.75 3.60 6.31
C CYS A 75 0.31 3.12 6.42
N LEU A 76 0.08 1.81 6.32
CA LEU A 76 -1.26 1.22 6.50
C LEU A 76 -1.84 1.55 7.88
N LYS A 77 -1.06 1.34 8.95
CA LYS A 77 -1.47 1.65 10.32
C LYS A 77 -1.69 3.15 10.53
N PHE A 78 -0.85 3.99 9.93
CA PHE A 78 -0.98 5.45 10.02
C PHE A 78 -2.25 5.94 9.34
N ILE A 79 -2.51 5.50 8.10
CA ILE A 79 -3.75 5.83 7.38
C ILE A 79 -4.94 5.28 8.14
N GLN A 80 -4.86 4.05 8.63
CA GLN A 80 -5.89 3.50 9.49
C GLN A 80 -6.16 4.43 10.68
N TRP A 81 -5.13 4.77 11.44
CA TRP A 81 -5.27 5.65 12.60
C TRP A 81 -5.87 7.02 12.22
N LEU A 82 -5.42 7.63 11.13
CA LEU A 82 -5.92 8.91 10.64
C LEU A 82 -7.41 8.85 10.30
N TYR A 83 -7.87 7.78 9.63
CA TYR A 83 -9.29 7.62 9.32
C TYR A 83 -10.13 7.25 10.54
N TYR A 84 -9.68 6.34 11.40
CA TYR A 84 -10.44 5.99 12.60
C TYR A 84 -10.51 7.17 13.59
N GLY A 85 -9.44 7.96 13.72
CA GLY A 85 -9.40 9.15 14.57
C GLY A 85 -10.24 10.32 14.04
N CYS A 86 -10.22 10.54 12.72
CA CYS A 86 -10.93 11.67 12.10
C CYS A 86 -12.42 11.37 11.83
N PHE A 87 -12.77 10.15 11.39
CA PHE A 87 -14.17 9.74 11.16
C PHE A 87 -14.87 9.30 12.46
N GLY A 88 -14.13 8.75 13.44
CA GLY A 88 -14.67 8.37 14.75
C GLY A 88 -15.17 9.56 15.57
N LEU A 89 -14.71 10.79 15.26
CA LEU A 89 -15.19 12.03 15.87
C LEU A 89 -16.47 12.59 15.21
N GLN A 90 -16.88 12.05 14.06
CA GLN A 90 -18.04 12.54 13.31
C GLN A 90 -19.30 11.66 13.51
N LEU A 91 -19.17 10.58 14.30
CA LEU A 91 -20.26 9.69 14.71
C LEU A 91 -20.67 9.88 16.18
N ARG A 92 -20.30 11.00 16.81
CA ARG A 92 -20.70 11.34 18.18
C ARG A 92 -21.50 12.62 18.24
#